data_AF-A0A2U3LKQ7-F1
#
_entry.id   AF-A0A2U3LKQ7-F1
#
_cell.length_a   1.000
_cell.length_b   1.000
_cell.length_c   1.000
_cell.angle_alpha   90.00
_cell.angle_beta   90.00
_cell.angle_gamma   90.00
#
_symmetry.space_group_name_H-M   'P 1'
#
loop_
_entity.id
_entity.type
_entity.pdbx_description
1 polymer ?
#
loop_
_entity_poly.entity_id
_entity_poly.type
_entity_poly.pdbx_seq_one_letter_code
_entity_poly.pdbx_strand_id
1 'polypeptide(L)' 'MPAVDRNVLRLAVYEMTRGGTPAPVSIDEALELARKFSNEESVQFVNGVLDAIHRAMAKDGVGG' A
#
# COMPACT_ATOMS: atom_id res chain seq x y z
N MET A 1 14.42 -5.76 0.99
CA MET A 1 13.19 -5.25 1.62
C MET A 1 13.01 -5.95 2.97
N PRO A 2 13.00 -5.19 4.07
CA PRO A 2 12.61 -5.66 5.40
C PRO A 2 11.34 -6.52 5.39
N ALA A 3 11.25 -7.47 6.33
CA ALA A 3 10.09 -8.36 6.41
C ALA A 3 8.78 -7.60 6.68
N VAL A 4 8.86 -6.49 7.43
CA VAL A 4 7.73 -5.62 7.79
C VAL A 4 7.16 -4.93 6.56
N ASP A 5 7.99 -4.21 5.79
CA ASP A 5 7.54 -3.48 4.58
C ASP A 5 6.84 -4.42 3.59
N ARG A 6 7.39 -5.64 3.42
CA ARG A 6 6.78 -6.67 2.56
C ARG A 6 5.37 -7.04 3.02
N ASN A 7 5.16 -7.18 4.33
CA ASN A 7 3.87 -7.56 4.89
C ASN A 7 2.88 -6.40 4.80
N VAL A 8 3.32 -5.16 5.07
CA VAL A 8 2.53 -3.95 4.90
C VAL A 8 2.04 -3.80 3.46
N LEU A 9 2.94 -3.93 2.48
CA LEU A 9 2.57 -3.86 1.06
C LEU A 9 1.57 -4.93 0.66
N ARG A 10 1.75 -6.18 1.13
CA ARG A 10 0.84 -7.27 0.81
C ARG A 10 -0.55 -7.05 1.39
N LEU A 11 -0.62 -6.55 2.62
CA LEU A 11 -1.89 -6.26 3.28
C LEU A 11 -2.64 -5.17 2.52
N ALA A 12 -1.99 -4.03 2.27
CA ALA A 12 -2.59 -2.91 1.55
C ALA A 12 -3.07 -3.33 0.15
N VAL A 13 -2.24 -4.06 -0.61
CA VAL A 13 -2.63 -4.55 -1.95
C VAL A 13 -3.81 -5.51 -1.87
N TYR A 14 -3.86 -6.39 -0.87
CA TYR A 14 -5.00 -7.27 -0.67
C TYR A 14 -6.28 -6.48 -0.38
N GLU A 15 -6.24 -5.48 0.50
CA GLU A 15 -7.41 -4.67 0.83
C GLU A 15 -7.93 -3.87 -0.37
N MET A 16 -7.03 -3.28 -1.15
CA MET A 16 -7.37 -2.55 -2.38
C MET A 16 -7.99 -3.43 -3.46
N THR A 17 -7.56 -4.69 -3.58
CA THR A 17 -7.96 -5.57 -4.70
C THR A 17 -9.07 -6.56 -4.36
N ARG A 18 -9.19 -6.92 -3.08
CA ARG A 18 -10.12 -7.97 -2.62
C ARG A 18 -10.89 -7.59 -1.35
N GLY A 19 -10.36 -6.67 -0.54
CA GLY A 19 -11.03 -6.21 0.68
C GLY A 19 -12.15 -5.19 0.41
N GLY A 20 -12.14 -4.52 -0.74
CA GLY A 20 -13.10 -3.47 -1.07
C GLY A 20 -12.82 -2.13 -0.36
N THR A 21 -11.65 -2.02 0.29
CA THR A 21 -11.22 -0.77 0.91
C THR A 21 -10.76 0.20 -0.17
N PRO A 22 -11.23 1.46 -0.17
CA PRO A 22 -10.73 2.47 -1.11
C PRO A 22 -9.21 2.57 -1.07
N ALA A 23 -8.58 2.65 -2.24
CA ALA A 23 -7.12 2.71 -2.33
C ALA A 23 -6.47 3.84 -1.52
N PRO A 24 -7.01 5.08 -1.50
CA PRO A 24 -6.45 6.14 -0.66
C PRO A 24 -6.41 5.78 0.84
N VAL A 25 -7.45 5.10 1.33
CA VAL A 25 -7.55 4.66 2.74
C VAL A 25 -6.53 3.55 3.02
N SER A 26 -6.43 2.56 2.12
CA SER A 26 -5.46 1.46 2.28
C SER A 26 -4.01 1.95 2.24
N ILE A 27 -3.74 3.01 1.45
CA ILE A 27 -2.43 3.64 1.37
C ILE A 27 -2.11 4.37 2.68
N ASP A 28 -3.00 5.24 3.15
CA ASP A 28 -2.80 6.01 4.40
C ASP A 28 -2.50 5.09 5.59
N GLU A 29 -3.29 4.02 5.79
CA GLU A 29 -3.09 3.06 6.87
C GLU A 29 -1.76 2.28 6.73
N ALA A 30 -1.35 1.97 5.49
CA ALA A 30 -0.05 1.34 5.25
C ALA A 30 1.13 2.24 5.63
N LEU A 31 1.02 3.56 5.41
CA LEU A 31 2.03 4.52 5.82
C LEU A 31 2.13 4.61 7.35
N GLU A 32 0.99 4.61 8.05
CA GLU A 32 0.97 4.61 9.51
C GLU A 32 1.58 3.34 10.10
N LEU A 33 1.31 2.17 9.51
CA LEU A 33 1.97 0.92 9.89
C LEU A 33 3.49 0.96 9.64
N ALA A 34 3.91 1.51 8.50
CA ALA A 34 5.34 1.67 8.18
C ALA A 34 6.05 2.61 9.16
N ARG A 35 5.42 3.74 9.54
CA ARG A 35 5.95 4.66 10.57
C ARG A 35 6.08 3.97 11.93
N LYS A 36 5.10 3.16 12.30
CA LYS A 36 5.03 2.54 13.62
C LYS A 36 5.97 1.34 13.78
N PHE A 37 6.17 0.57 12.72
CA PHE A 37 6.85 -0.73 12.79
C PHE A 37 8.11 -0.83 11.92
N SER A 38 8.44 0.21 11.15
CA SER A 38 9.63 0.27 10.29
C SER A 38 10.36 1.61 10.47
N ASN A 39 11.05 2.09 9.44
CA ASN A 39 11.81 3.35 9.45
C ASN A 39 11.24 4.39 8.46
N GLU A 40 11.77 5.61 8.52
CA GLU A 40 11.29 6.74 7.72
C GLU A 40 11.49 6.55 6.20
N GLU A 41 12.58 5.89 5.80
CA GLU A 41 12.80 5.48 4.40
C GLU A 41 11.73 4.51 3.90
N SER A 42 11.25 3.62 4.78
CA SER A 42 10.22 2.63 4.47
C SER A 42 8.88 3.29 4.21
N VAL A 43 8.55 4.41 4.87
CA VAL A 43 7.32 5.16 4.60
C VAL A 43 7.32 5.70 3.18
N GLN A 44 8.42 6.32 2.74
CA GLN A 44 8.54 6.84 1.38
C GLN A 44 8.52 5.71 0.34
N PHE A 45 9.20 4.60 0.64
CA PHE A 45 9.21 3.42 -0.21
C PHE A 45 7.81 2.80 -0.36
N VAL A 46 7.09 2.59 0.75
CA VAL A 46 5.73 2.05 0.76
C VAL A 46 4.79 2.96 -0.02
N ASN A 47 4.86 4.28 0.20
CA ASN A 47 4.03 5.24 -0.53
C ASN A 47 4.24 5.11 -2.04
N GLY A 48 5.50 5.16 -2.49
CA GLY A 48 5.84 5.10 -3.92
C GLY A 48 5.38 3.80 -4.59
N VAL A 49 5.51 2.66 -3.90
CA VAL A 49 5.08 1.36 -4.43
C VAL A 49 3.55 1.28 -4.51
N LEU A 50 2.82 1.66 -3.45
CA LEU A 50 1.37 1.56 -3.45
C LEU A 50 0.73 2.56 -4.44
N ASP A 51 1.30 3.76 -4.58
CA ASP A 51 0.90 4.73 -5.61
C ASP A 51 1.05 4.17 -7.03
N ALA A 52 2.16 3.48 -7.30
CA ALA A 52 2.39 2.85 -8.61
C ALA A 52 1.37 1.73 -8.88
N ILE A 53 1.04 0.93 -7.86
CA ILE A 53 0.03 -0.12 -7.95
C ILE A 53 -1.37 0.50 -8.15
N HIS A 54 -1.73 1.54 -7.41
CA HIS A 54 -3.01 2.24 -7.55
C HIS A 54 -3.22 2.78 -8.98
N ARG A 55 -2.19 3.43 -9.55
CA ARG A 55 -2.22 3.89 -10.95
C ARG A 55 -2.35 2.75 -11.95
N ALA A 56 -1.68 1.61 -11.71
CA ALA A 56 -1.81 0.45 -12.57
C ALA A 56 -3.24 -0.13 -12.53
N MET A 57 -3.84 -0.27 -11.34
CA MET A 57 -5.21 -0.77 -11.18
C MET A 57 -6.26 0.14 -11.85
N ALA A 58 -6.05 1.46 -11.79
CA ALA A 58 -6.92 2.43 -12.48
C ALA A 58 -6.85 2.28 -14.01
N LYS A 59 -5.67 1.94 -14.55
CA LYS A 59 -5.48 1.69 -15.98
C LYS A 59 -6.10 0.36 -16.44
N ASP A 60 -6.11 -0.64 -15.56
CA ASP A 60 -6.58 -1.99 -15.86
C ASP A 60 -8.10 -2.17 -15.64
N GLY A 61 -8.82 -1.12 -15.21
CA GLY A 61 -10.27 -1.16 -14.99
C GLY A 61 -10.70 -2.00 -13.77
N VAL A 62 -9.75 -2.32 -12.88
CA VAL A 62 -9.97 -3.14 -11.68
C VAL A 62 -10.35 -2.29 -10.46
N GLY A 63 -10.17 -0.97 -10.52
CA GLY A 63 -10.40 -0.04 -9.41
C GLY A 63 -11.83 0.49 -9.31
N GLY A 64 -12.80 -0.41 -9.14
CA GLY A 64 -14.18 -0.08 -8.76
C GLY A 64 -14.36 0.04 -7.25
#